data_AF-X0ZU55-F1
#
_entry.id   AF-X0ZU55-F1
#
_cell.length_a   1.000
_cell.length_b   1.000
_cell.length_c   1.000
_cell.angle_alpha   90.00
_cell.angle_beta   90.00
_cell.angle_gamma   90.00
#
_symmetry.space_group_name_H-M   'P 1'
#
loop_
_entity.id
_entity.type
_entity.pdbx_description
1 polymer ?
#
loop_
_entity_poly.entity_id
_entity_poly.type
_entity_poly.pdbx_seq_one_letter_code
_entity_poly.pdbx_strand_id
1 'polypeptide(L)'
;MVDDAYDKAKDILSTHRSKLDLIAQNLIEKETLNKEQVEELLKDKKEEVEEVATEFKKDTKKDAVKRETVKEKKPLIVPKPVLESK
;
A
#
# COMPACT_ATOMS: atom_id res chain seq x y z
N MET A 1 -27.60 9.43 -18.41
CA MET A 1 -26.70 10.59 -18.43
C MET A 1 -25.57 10.35 -17.42
N VAL A 2 -24.54 11.20 -17.38
CA VAL A 2 -23.46 11.05 -16.37
C VAL A 2 -23.99 11.28 -14.97
N ASP A 3 -24.94 12.20 -14.83
CA ASP A 3 -25.56 12.56 -13.55
C ASP A 3 -26.28 11.36 -12.90
N ASP A 4 -27.08 10.60 -13.67
CA ASP A 4 -27.74 9.39 -13.17
C ASP A 4 -26.76 8.34 -12.64
N ALA A 5 -25.61 8.20 -13.30
CA ALA A 5 -24.56 7.26 -12.88
C ALA A 5 -23.85 7.74 -11.61
N TYR A 6 -23.63 9.07 -11.50
CA TYR A 6 -23.09 9.69 -10.29
C TYR A 6 -24.04 9.51 -9.11
N ASP A 7 -25.33 9.82 -9.27
CA ASP A 7 -26.32 9.69 -8.20
C ASP A 7 -26.44 8.24 -7.73
N LYS A 8 -26.47 7.29 -8.67
CA LYS A 8 -26.44 5.86 -8.34
C LYS A 8 -25.18 5.47 -7.57
N ALA A 9 -24.01 5.95 -7.99
CA ALA A 9 -22.76 5.67 -7.28
C ALA A 9 -22.77 6.28 -5.88
N LYS A 10 -23.26 7.52 -5.74
CA LYS A 10 -23.42 8.21 -4.47
C LYS A 10 -24.35 7.45 -3.53
N ASP A 11 -25.47 6.94 -4.02
CA ASP A 11 -26.42 6.14 -3.23
C ASP A 11 -25.79 4.84 -2.74
N ILE A 12 -25.06 4.13 -3.60
CA ILE A 12 -24.34 2.89 -3.23
C ILE A 12 -23.30 3.18 -2.15
N LEU A 13 -22.47 4.22 -2.33
CA LEU A 13 -21.43 4.60 -1.38
C LEU A 13 -22.02 5.10 -0.05
N SER A 14 -23.16 5.80 -0.09
CA SER A 14 -23.86 6.28 1.10
C SER A 14 -24.50 5.12 1.88
N THR A 15 -25.08 4.14 1.17
CA THR A 15 -25.69 2.94 1.77
C THR A 15 -24.64 2.06 2.48
N HIS A 16 -23.45 1.96 1.92
CA HIS A 16 -22.35 1.15 2.48
C HIS A 16 -21.25 1.98 3.13
N ARG A 17 -21.62 3.13 3.72
CA ARG A 17 -20.65 4.09 4.26
C ARG A 17 -19.69 3.49 5.28
N SER A 18 -20.19 2.64 6.17
CA SER A 18 -19.37 1.98 7.20
C SER A 18 -18.26 1.10 6.60
N LYS A 19 -18.54 0.39 5.50
CA LYS A 19 -17.53 -0.43 4.81
C LYS A 19 -16.51 0.44 4.08
N LEU A 20 -16.95 1.55 3.50
CA LEU A 20 -16.06 2.53 2.86
C LEU A 20 -15.10 3.14 3.88
N ASP A 21 -15.59 3.52 5.06
CA ASP A 21 -14.76 4.07 6.13
C ASP A 21 -13.74 3.04 6.63
N LEU A 22 -14.11 1.76 6.74
CA LEU A 22 -13.20 0.67 7.09
C LEU A 22 -12.05 0.50 6.06
N ILE A 23 -12.38 0.56 4.77
CA ILE A 23 -11.39 0.49 3.69
C ILE A 23 -10.47 1.71 3.74
N ALA A 24 -11.02 2.91 3.95
CA ALA A 24 -10.27 4.15 4.05
C ALA A 24 -9.27 4.10 5.22
N GLN A 25 -9.69 3.62 6.39
CA GLN A 25 -8.82 3.45 7.55
C GLN A 25 -7.66 2.49 7.25
N ASN A 26 -7.93 1.35 6.60
CA ASN A 26 -6.90 0.40 6.22
C ASN A 26 -5.91 0.99 5.19
N LEU A 27 -6.37 1.83 4.27
CA LEU A 27 -5.50 2.52 3.31
C LEU A 27 -4.61 3.57 3.98
N ILE A 28 -5.09 4.24 5.04
CA ILE A 28 -4.25 5.16 5.83
C ILE A 28 -3.10 4.39 6.49
N GLU A 29 -3.34 3.17 6.96
CA GLU A 29 -2.35 2.36 7.67
C GLU A 29 -1.36 1.64 6.75
N LYS A 30 -1.83 1.13 5.61
CA LYS A 30 -1.06 0.22 4.74
C LYS A 30 -0.67 0.84 3.39
N GLU A 31 -1.18 2.04 3.09
CA GLU A 31 -1.06 2.78 1.82
C GLU A 31 -1.70 2.09 0.59
N THR A 32 -1.70 0.76 0.56
CA THR A 32 -2.18 -0.06 -0.54
C THR A 32 -2.95 -1.28 -0.03
N LEU A 33 -3.92 -1.73 -0.83
CA LEU A 33 -4.69 -2.95 -0.57
C LEU A 33 -4.74 -3.77 -1.86
N ASN A 34 -4.51 -5.07 -1.73
CA ASN A 34 -4.70 -6.04 -2.81
C ASN A 34 -6.17 -6.49 -2.90
N LYS A 35 -6.54 -7.05 -4.04
CA LYS A 35 -7.92 -7.50 -4.33
C LYS A 35 -8.50 -8.37 -3.21
N GLU A 36 -7.77 -9.38 -2.78
CA GLU A 36 -8.20 -10.34 -1.74
C GLU A 36 -8.49 -9.64 -0.41
N GLN A 37 -7.68 -8.64 -0.05
CA GLN A 37 -7.85 -7.86 1.18
C GLN A 37 -9.11 -6.99 1.10
N VAL A 38 -9.38 -6.37 -0.05
CA VAL A 38 -10.60 -5.58 -0.26
C VAL A 38 -11.84 -6.48 -0.19
N GLU A 39 -11.79 -7.66 -0.83
CA GLU A 39 -12.89 -8.63 -0.77
C GLU A 39 -13.17 -9.10 0.65
N GLU A 40 -12.13 -9.28 1.47
CA GLU A 40 -12.28 -9.65 2.88
C GLU A 40 -12.94 -8.54 3.71
N LEU A 41 -12.57 -7.27 3.48
CA LEU A 41 -13.18 -6.12 4.17
C LEU A 41 -14.65 -5.89 3.77
N LEU A 42 -15.05 -6.30 2.57
CA LEU A 42 -16.42 -6.13 2.06
C LEU A 42 -17.39 -7.24 2.51
N LYS A 43 -16.87 -8.39 2.95
CA LYS A 43 -17.69 -9.50 3.47
C LYS A 43 -18.43 -9.04 4.74
N ASP A 44 -19.72 -9.34 4.80
CA ASP A 44 -20.53 -9.07 5.98
C ASP A 44 -20.07 -10.02 7.11
N LYS A 45 -19.20 -9.53 8.00
CA LYS A 45 -18.96 -10.19 9.27
C LYS A 45 -20.28 -10.17 10.05
N LYS A 46 -20.96 -11.30 10.13
CA LYS A 46 -21.85 -11.56 11.27
C LYS A 46 -21.03 -11.30 12.53
N GLU A 47 -21.58 -10.49 13.40
CA GLU A 47 -20.97 -9.99 14.63
C GLU A 47 -20.18 -11.08 15.38
N GLU A 48 -18.86 -10.99 15.29
CA GLU A 48 -17.97 -11.40 16.38
C GLU A 48 -17.06 -10.20 16.61
N VAL A 49 -17.45 -9.39 17.59
CA VAL A 49 -16.61 -8.36 18.18
C VAL A 49 -15.54 -9.10 18.99
N GLU A 50 -14.53 -9.62 18.31
CA GLU A 50 -13.24 -9.85 18.95
C GLU A 50 -12.33 -8.68 18.60
N GLU A 51 -11.81 -8.06 19.65
CA GLU A 51 -10.73 -7.08 19.60
C GLU A 51 -9.48 -7.73 18.98
N VAL A 52 -9.38 -7.73 17.66
CA VAL A 52 -8.20 -8.29 17.00
C VAL A 52 -7.15 -7.18 16.85
N ALA A 53 -6.41 -6.95 17.94
CA ALA A 53 -5.02 -6.51 17.84
C ALA A 53 -4.27 -7.57 17.03
N THR A 54 -4.08 -7.34 15.73
CA THR A 54 -3.21 -8.20 14.90
C THR A 54 -2.03 -7.42 14.38
N GLU A 55 -0.93 -7.64 15.08
CA GLU A 55 0.42 -7.55 14.57
C GLU A 55 0.54 -8.44 13.32
N PHE A 56 0.79 -7.84 12.15
CA PHE A 56 1.11 -8.58 10.93
C PHE A 56 2.63 -8.63 10.71
N LYS A 57 3.13 -9.85 10.54
CA LYS A 57 4.55 -10.26 10.59
C LYS A 57 5.39 -9.65 9.45
N LYS A 58 6.61 -9.23 9.81
CA LYS A 58 7.72 -8.96 8.86
C LYS A 58 8.14 -10.28 8.19
N ASP A 59 7.75 -10.49 6.95
CA ASP A 59 8.39 -11.49 6.09
C ASP A 59 9.74 -10.94 5.57
N THR A 60 10.77 -11.12 6.39
CA THR A 60 12.13 -11.29 5.89
C THR A 60 12.27 -12.66 5.26
N LYS A 61 12.38 -12.72 3.92
CA LYS A 61 13.08 -13.83 3.25
C LYS A 61 14.22 -13.29 2.39
N LYS A 62 15.44 -13.61 2.86
CA LYS A 62 16.68 -13.64 2.09
C LYS A 62 16.51 -14.71 1.02
N ASP A 63 16.45 -14.34 -0.24
CA ASP A 63 16.82 -15.23 -1.33
C ASP A 63 17.91 -14.59 -2.17
N ALA A 64 19.09 -15.19 -2.04
CA ALA A 64 20.29 -14.86 -2.77
C ALA A 64 20.09 -15.19 -4.25
N VAL A 65 19.98 -14.16 -5.10
CA VAL A 65 20.12 -14.30 -6.55
C VAL A 65 21.48 -13.76 -6.97
N LYS A 66 22.33 -14.70 -7.41
CA LYS A 66 23.67 -14.49 -7.98
C LYS A 66 23.58 -13.52 -9.17
N ARG A 67 24.34 -12.43 -9.12
CA ARG A 67 24.52 -11.53 -10.28
C ARG A 67 25.62 -12.11 -11.16
N GLU A 68 25.22 -12.61 -12.32
CA GLU A 68 26.11 -12.85 -13.45
C GLU A 68 26.75 -11.53 -13.92
N THR A 69 27.98 -11.66 -14.39
CA THR A 69 28.84 -10.62 -14.95
C THR A 69 28.20 -9.99 -16.19
N VAL A 70 28.53 -8.70 -16.48
CA VAL A 70 28.95 -8.18 -17.80
C VAL A 70 28.87 -6.63 -17.91
N LYS A 71 30.03 -6.04 -18.27
CA LYS A 71 30.34 -4.79 -19.02
C LYS A 71 30.35 -3.40 -18.33
N GLU A 72 31.58 -2.92 -18.16
CA GLU A 72 32.11 -1.56 -18.39
C GLU A 72 31.11 -0.38 -18.44
N LYS A 73 31.33 0.66 -17.61
CA LYS A 73 31.73 2.03 -18.03
C LYS A 73 32.43 2.78 -16.87
N LYS A 74 33.44 3.58 -17.22
CA LYS A 74 34.30 4.42 -16.37
C LYS A 74 33.51 5.45 -15.52
N PRO A 75 34.05 5.93 -14.37
CA PRO A 75 33.38 6.88 -13.51
C PRO A 75 33.41 8.29 -14.12
N LEU A 76 32.24 8.93 -14.23
CA LEU A 76 32.11 10.36 -14.50
C LEU A 76 31.74 11.06 -13.19
N ILE A 77 32.56 12.07 -12.86
CA ILE A 77 32.39 13.08 -11.81
C ILE A 77 33.04 12.71 -10.47
N VAL A 78 34.27 13.18 -10.31
CA VAL A 78 34.94 13.39 -9.02
C VAL A 78 34.29 14.62 -8.37
N PRO A 79 33.71 14.55 -7.16
CA PRO A 79 33.43 15.77 -6.41
C PRO A 79 34.76 16.35 -5.92
N LYS A 80 35.06 17.61 -6.29
CA LYS A 80 36.20 18.35 -5.73
C LYS A 80 36.01 18.48 -4.21
N PRO A 81 36.99 18.09 -3.37
CA PRO A 81 36.94 18.41 -1.95
C PRO A 81 37.22 19.91 -1.77
N VAL A 82 36.28 20.63 -1.15
CA VAL A 82 36.56 21.96 -0.58
C VAL A 82 37.30 21.72 0.72
N LEU A 83 38.58 22.11 0.79
CA LEU A 83 39.34 22.18 2.02
C LEU A 83 39.49 23.64 2.40
N GLU A 84 38.76 24.07 3.43
CA GLU A 84 39.15 25.20 4.28
C GLU A 84 40.36 24.80 5.13
N SER A 85 41.43 25.61 5.10
CA SER A 85 42.30 25.94 6.25
C SER A 85 43.58 26.64 5.81
N LYS A 86 43.69 27.94 6.06
CA LYS A 86 44.62 28.50 7.07
C LYS A 86 44.30 29.97 7.34
#